data_AF-J9GHU4-F1
#
_entry.id   AF-J9GHU4-F1
#
_cell.length_a   1.000
_cell.length_b   1.000
_cell.length_c   1.000
_cell.angle_alpha   90.00
_cell.angle_beta   90.00
_cell.angle_gamma   90.00
#
_symmetry.space_group_name_H-M   'P 1'
#
loop_
_entity.id
_entity.type
_entity.pdbx_description
1 polymer ?
#
loop_
_entity_poly.entity_id
_entity_poly.type
_entity_poly.pdbx_seq_one_letter_code
_entity_poly.pdbx_strand_id
1 'polypeptide(L)' 'MDRMNPVLLTSAYLAPVQYFTKLYAAPLIIEERSDHYVKQTYRNRCVIAGANGPLALT' A
#
# COMPACT_ATOMS: atom_id res chain seq x y z
N MET A 1 -12.11 -35.49 2.77
CA MET A 1 -12.29 -34.04 2.52
C MET A 1 -10.93 -33.40 2.51
N ASP A 2 -10.45 -32.99 1.34
CA ASP A 2 -9.21 -32.23 1.21
C ASP A 2 -9.41 -30.86 1.88
N ARG A 3 -8.49 -30.44 2.75
CA ARG A 3 -8.64 -29.16 3.46
C ARG A 3 -8.29 -28.02 2.51
N MET A 4 -9.30 -27.28 2.07
CA MET A 4 -9.09 -26.05 1.32
C MET A 4 -8.43 -25.00 2.23
N ASN A 5 -7.17 -24.66 1.97
CA ASN A 5 -6.53 -23.54 2.65
C ASN A 5 -6.91 -22.23 1.92
N PRO A 6 -7.62 -21.30 2.59
CA PRO A 6 -7.98 -20.02 1.98
C PRO A 6 -6.73 -19.18 1.71
N VAL A 7 -6.75 -18.40 0.63
CA VAL A 7 -5.74 -17.38 0.36
C VAL A 7 -6.08 -16.12 1.13
N LEU A 8 -5.18 -15.70 2.02
CA LEU A 8 -5.30 -14.44 2.75
C LEU A 8 -4.56 -13.33 1.98
N LEU A 9 -5.24 -12.21 1.73
CA LEU A 9 -4.69 -11.03 1.06
C LEU A 9 -4.80 -9.80 1.98
N THR A 10 -3.79 -8.93 1.99
CA THR A 10 -3.83 -7.63 2.67
C THR A 10 -4.61 -6.59 1.84
N SER A 11 -5.02 -5.50 2.46
CA SER A 11 -5.56 -4.33 1.75
C SER A 11 -4.45 -3.66 0.95
N ALA A 12 -4.62 -3.54 -0.37
CA ALA A 12 -3.60 -2.96 -1.25
C ALA A 12 -4.20 -2.01 -2.29
N TYR A 13 -3.71 -0.77 -2.33
CA TYR A 13 -3.98 0.18 -3.41
C TYR A 13 -2.92 0.01 -4.51
N LEU A 14 -3.34 -0.16 -5.76
CA LEU A 14 -2.44 -0.47 -6.90
C LEU A 14 -1.54 -1.69 -6.61
N ALA A 15 -2.19 -2.79 -6.24
CA ALA A 15 -1.53 -4.03 -5.89
C ALA A 15 -0.65 -4.59 -7.04
N PRO A 16 0.39 -5.39 -6.73
CA PRO A 16 1.21 -6.03 -7.76
C PRO A 16 0.39 -7.06 -8.55
N VAL A 17 0.84 -7.40 -9.77
CA VAL A 17 0.16 -8.38 -10.64
C VAL A 17 -0.12 -9.70 -9.92
N GLN A 18 0.82 -10.15 -9.08
CA GLN A 18 0.70 -11.37 -8.28
C GLN A 18 -0.54 -11.37 -7.37
N TYR A 19 -0.97 -10.20 -6.87
CA TYR A 19 -2.19 -10.08 -6.08
C TYR A 19 -3.41 -10.51 -6.89
N PHE A 20 -3.53 -9.98 -8.10
CA PHE A 20 -4.63 -10.28 -9.01
C PHE A 20 -4.58 -11.73 -9.53
N THR A 21 -3.39 -12.30 -9.73
CA THR A 21 -3.29 -13.72 -10.12
C THR A 21 -3.82 -14.64 -9.02
N LYS A 22 -3.60 -14.29 -7.75
CA LYS A 22 -4.17 -15.04 -6.61
C LYS A 22 -5.67 -14.83 -6.47
N LEU A 23 -6.16 -13.61 -6.68
CA LEU A 23 -7.61 -13.34 -6.75
C LEU A 23 -8.32 -14.16 -7.83
N TYR A 24 -7.68 -14.33 -8.99
CA TYR A 24 -8.26 -15.09 -10.09
C TYR A 24 -8.23 -16.61 -9.86
N ALA A 25 -7.11 -17.13 -9.35
CA ALA A 25 -6.88 -18.57 -9.29
C ALA A 25 -7.38 -19.25 -8.01
N ALA A 26 -7.60 -18.48 -6.93
CA ALA A 26 -7.93 -19.06 -5.63
C ALA A 26 -9.43 -19.37 -5.51
N PRO A 27 -9.80 -20.57 -5.02
CA PRO A 27 -11.19 -20.98 -4.85
C PRO A 27 -11.87 -20.32 -3.62
N LEU A 28 -11.08 -19.87 -2.65
CA LEU A 28 -11.54 -19.13 -1.48
C LEU A 28 -10.49 -18.09 -1.09
N ILE A 29 -10.93 -16.84 -0.99
CA ILE A 29 -10.10 -15.68 -0.64
C ILE A 29 -10.68 -15.00 0.59
N ILE A 30 -9.80 -14.61 1.50
CA ILE A 30 -10.12 -13.74 2.64
C ILE A 30 -9.26 -12.49 2.49
N GLU A 31 -9.88 -11.32 2.52
CA GLU A 31 -9.17 -10.05 2.53
C GLU A 31 -9.12 -9.50 3.94
N GLU A 32 -7.91 -9.20 4.41
CA GLU A 32 -7.64 -8.50 5.65
C GLU A 32 -8.09 -7.03 5.49
N ARG A 33 -8.87 -6.52 6.46
CA ARG A 33 -9.51 -5.20 6.41
C ARG A 33 -9.16 -4.31 7.61
N SER A 34 -8.46 -4.84 8.60
CA SER A 34 -8.12 -4.19 9.86
C SER A 34 -6.65 -3.79 9.93
N ASP A 35 -6.02 -3.58 8.77
CA ASP A 35 -4.66 -3.06 8.66
C ASP A 35 -4.49 -1.77 9.49
N HIS A 36 -3.61 -1.84 10.49
CA HIS A 36 -3.23 -0.70 11.33
C HIS A 36 -2.06 0.05 10.69
N TYR A 37 -2.33 0.77 9.60
CA TYR A 37 -1.34 1.61 8.92
C TYR A 37 -1.51 3.08 9.31
N VAL A 38 -0.58 3.61 10.09
CA VAL A 38 -0.49 5.05 10.34
C VAL A 38 0.09 5.71 9.10
N LYS A 39 -0.77 6.35 8.30
CA LYS A 39 -0.34 7.17 7.15
C LYS A 39 0.53 8.31 7.65
N GLN A 40 1.85 8.12 7.59
CA GLN A 40 2.82 9.18 7.83
C GLN A 40 3.19 9.82 6.50
N THR A 41 2.71 11.04 6.27
CA THR A 41 3.22 11.85 5.18
C THR A 41 4.61 12.32 5.55
N TYR A 42 5.65 11.70 4.99
CA TYR A 42 6.98 12.29 5.03
C TYR A 42 6.97 13.48 4.06
N ARG A 43 6.71 14.68 4.59
CA ARG A 43 6.90 15.92 3.84
C ARG A 43 8.40 16.08 3.63
N ASN A 44 8.88 15.66 2.47
CA ASN A 44 10.12 16.19 1.91
C ASN A 44 9.89 17.69 1.72
N ARG A 45 10.35 18.49 2.68
CA ARG A 45 10.34 19.95 2.54
C ARG A 45 11.29 20.27 1.40
N CYS A 46 10.73 20.60 0.24
CA CYS A 46 11.53 21.06 -0.88
C CYS A 46 12.16 22.39 -0.48
N VAL A 47 13.48 22.48 -0.63
CA VAL A 47 14.22 23.73 -0.47
C VAL A 47 14.43 24.29 -1.87
N ILE A 48 13.90 25.48 -2.12
CA ILE A 48 14.05 26.18 -3.41
C ILE A 48 15.01 27.36 -3.25
N ALA A 49 15.71 27.73 -4.32
CA ALA A 49 16.56 28.92 -4.31
C ALA A 49 15.68 30.19 -4.47
N GLY A 50 15.70 31.07 -3.48
CA GLY A 50 15.05 32.38 -3.53
C GLY A 50 16.06 33.53 -3.58
N ALA A 51 15.57 34.74 -3.86
CA ALA A 51 16.42 35.94 -3.95
C ALA A 51 17.20 36.26 -2.65
N ASN A 52 16.65 35.84 -1.50
CA ASN A 52 17.27 36.02 -0.17
C ASN A 52 17.84 34.71 0.40
N GLY A 53 18.14 33.73 -0.45
CA GLY A 53 18.68 32.43 -0.06
C GLY A 53 17.68 31.27 -0.12
N PRO A 54 18.04 30.09 0.42
CA PRO A 54 17.20 28.90 0.36
C PRO A 54 15.89 29.09 1.12
N LEU A 55 14.76 28.80 0.47
CA LEU A 55 13.41 28.88 1.03
C LEU A 55 12.84 27.47 1.18
N ALA A 56 12.42 27.10 2.40
CA ALA A 56 11.72 25.85 2.64
C ALA A 56 10.22 26.01 2.35
N LEU A 57 9.65 25.13 1.52
CA LEU A 57 8.20 25.05 1.33
C LEU A 57 7.56 24.39 2.57
N THR A 58 6.79 25.18 3.33
CA THR A 58 6.07 24.76 4.54
C THR A 58 4.71 24.14 4.24
#